data_AF-A0A0C2F9G3-F1
#
_entry.id   AF-A0A0C2F9G3-F1
#
_cell.length_a   1.000
_cell.length_b   1.000
_cell.length_c   1.000
_cell.angle_alpha   90.00
_cell.angle_beta   90.00
_cell.angle_gamma   90.00
#
_symmetry.space_group_name_H-M   'P 1'
#
loop_
_entity.id
_entity.type
_entity.pdbx_description
1 polymer ?
#
loop_
_entity_poly.entity_id
_entity_poly.type
_entity_poly.pdbx_seq_one_letter_code
_entity_poly.pdbx_strand_id
1 'polypeptide(L)'
;MADFGDYPPNMAPQDALVVRSQAEPDHAVVPYSAEDLARPTVGPANPFRRANIGSNTQLVRSAATGTAKRKNVLSGTATEEFVSEHTFRSKHRAVERRGGPARVVLTGDEVKAQNAAVRAGREGKGSATVADGDGAYVGPWAKFQRKTVYDEVDENEEDDGEEYEYEYEDEDEDVVESGTVIPAPAPALARRKQLETVGDETTAFVGSEQYDYQGRTYMHVPQDLDVDLRKEVGSITNFIPRKLVHTWKAPTPGQAVTALRLFPDSGHLMLSGSADNTVRLWDVYHQRELLRTYTGHKRAITDLSFNRDGTRFLTGSHDRWMKLWDTETGQCINRFRTGKTPHCLVFNPSVEGAHEFLSGMSNNKILQWDTRAAASSSGGDGGDSVNEPVQDYDHHLAAINTITFVDENRRFMTTSDDKSVRVWDYNIPVPISYTSEPWMYPLTRAALHPSNKYVAYQSGDNQVLVYSARDKYRQNRKKAFKGHNNAGTAIDVAISPDGQFLASGDTSGYVCFFDWKTCKMYEKLKADPTGGSVNHVVWHPQETSKVVTAGTHGDIKLWD
;
A
#
# COMPACT_ATOMS: atom_id res chain seq x y z
N MET A 1 54.11 -51.27 67.05
CA MET A 1 53.02 -50.58 67.76
C MET A 1 53.28 -49.10 67.63
N ALA A 2 52.27 -48.35 67.14
CA ALA A 2 52.19 -46.90 66.90
C ALA A 2 53.29 -46.34 65.98
N ASP A 3 53.10 -46.03 64.70
CA ASP A 3 52.01 -45.29 64.06
C ASP A 3 51.72 -45.84 62.65
N PHE A 4 50.71 -46.70 62.55
CA PHE A 4 50.15 -47.20 61.28
C PHE A 4 48.92 -46.35 60.86
N GLY A 5 48.97 -45.04 61.14
CA GLY A 5 47.83 -44.13 61.06
C GLY A 5 47.86 -43.12 59.90
N ASP A 6 49.03 -42.87 59.29
CA ASP A 6 49.16 -41.82 58.27
C ASP A 6 49.20 -42.41 56.86
N TYR A 7 48.10 -42.22 56.12
CA TYR A 7 48.01 -42.51 54.69
C TYR A 7 48.61 -41.36 53.87
N PRO A 8 49.30 -41.64 52.74
CA PRO A 8 49.85 -40.59 51.87
C PRO A 8 48.73 -39.73 51.27
N PRO A 9 48.94 -38.41 51.10
CA PRO A 9 47.90 -37.45 50.66
C PRO A 9 47.38 -37.65 49.22
N ASN A 10 47.85 -38.66 48.48
CA ASN A 10 47.61 -38.84 47.05
C ASN A 10 46.95 -40.19 46.70
N MET A 11 46.02 -40.67 47.52
CA MET A 11 45.23 -41.87 47.19
C MET A 11 44.00 -41.48 46.37
N ALA A 12 43.76 -42.19 45.25
CA ALA A 12 42.61 -41.96 44.38
C ALA A 12 41.30 -42.37 45.08
N PRO A 13 40.18 -41.67 44.86
CA PRO A 13 38.94 -41.84 45.64
C PRO A 13 38.26 -43.20 45.48
N GLN A 14 38.68 -44.03 44.52
CA GLN A 14 38.04 -45.33 44.28
C GLN A 14 38.41 -46.42 45.30
N ASP A 15 39.47 -46.23 46.09
CA ASP A 15 39.85 -47.15 47.18
C ASP A 15 39.44 -46.66 48.58
N ALA A 16 38.75 -45.53 48.69
CA ALA A 16 38.26 -44.97 49.96
C ALA A 16 36.93 -45.61 50.43
N LEU A 17 36.75 -46.92 50.24
CA LEU A 17 35.68 -47.70 50.87
C LEU A 17 36.18 -48.28 52.19
N VAL A 18 36.59 -47.40 53.10
CA VAL A 18 36.76 -47.74 54.52
C VAL A 18 35.70 -46.98 55.29
N VAL A 19 34.75 -47.77 55.80
CA VAL A 19 33.69 -47.47 56.77
C VAL A 19 33.83 -46.09 57.45
N ARG A 20 32.93 -45.16 57.12
CA ARG A 20 32.70 -43.94 57.92
C ARG A 20 31.26 -43.90 58.40
N SER A 21 31.09 -44.20 59.68
CA SER A 21 29.90 -43.88 60.46
C SER A 21 30.04 -42.45 60.99
N GLN A 22 29.50 -41.46 60.28
CA GLN A 22 28.93 -40.19 60.78
C GLN A 22 28.79 -39.19 59.63
N ALA A 23 27.62 -38.54 59.60
CA ALA A 23 27.19 -37.57 58.59
C ALA A 23 27.64 -36.14 58.94
N GLU A 24 27.71 -35.28 57.91
CA GLU A 24 27.95 -33.80 57.84
C GLU A 24 29.26 -33.41 57.08
N PRO A 25 29.39 -32.20 56.49
CA PRO A 25 28.94 -31.83 55.14
C PRO A 25 30.10 -31.46 54.18
N ASP A 26 29.81 -31.42 52.88
CA ASP A 26 30.59 -30.87 51.75
C ASP A 26 32.12 -30.98 51.79
N HIS A 27 32.64 -32.01 51.11
CA HIS A 27 34.06 -32.19 50.89
C HIS A 27 34.62 -31.18 49.86
N ALA A 28 35.68 -30.47 50.27
CA ALA A 28 36.52 -29.66 49.39
C ALA A 28 37.08 -30.50 48.24
N VAL A 29 36.89 -30.04 47.00
CA VAL A 29 37.38 -30.67 45.78
C VAL A 29 38.91 -30.69 45.80
N VAL A 30 39.51 -31.86 46.04
CA VAL A 30 40.94 -32.08 45.86
C VAL A 30 41.24 -32.06 44.35
N PRO A 31 42.12 -31.18 43.84
CA PRO A 31 42.42 -31.10 42.41
C PRO A 31 43.29 -32.29 42.00
N TYR A 32 42.67 -33.36 41.51
CA TYR A 32 43.38 -34.45 40.86
C TYR A 32 43.76 -34.07 39.42
N SER A 33 44.94 -34.51 38.98
CA SER A 33 45.34 -34.35 37.57
C SER A 33 44.53 -35.29 36.67
N ALA A 34 44.35 -34.92 35.38
CA ALA A 34 43.62 -35.76 34.42
C ALA A 34 44.23 -37.17 34.27
N GLU A 35 45.55 -37.28 34.48
CA GLU A 35 46.28 -38.56 34.44
C GLU A 35 45.98 -39.44 35.66
N ASP A 36 45.75 -38.85 36.83
CA ASP A 36 45.43 -39.60 38.06
C ASP A 36 44.01 -40.16 38.04
N LEU A 37 43.06 -39.44 37.43
CA LEU A 37 41.67 -39.88 37.29
C LEU A 37 41.47 -40.94 36.19
N ALA A 38 42.35 -40.97 35.19
CA ALA A 38 42.26 -41.88 34.05
C ALA A 38 42.99 -43.23 34.27
N ARG A 39 43.60 -43.46 35.44
CA ARG A 39 44.35 -44.69 35.71
C ARG A 39 43.44 -45.92 35.63
N PRO A 40 43.81 -46.97 34.87
CA PRO A 40 43.03 -48.19 34.80
C PRO A 40 43.06 -48.91 36.14
N THR A 41 41.94 -49.55 36.51
CA THR A 41 41.90 -50.45 37.66
C THR A 41 42.78 -51.67 37.42
N VAL A 42 43.77 -51.91 38.28
CA VAL A 42 44.70 -53.04 38.17
C VAL A 42 44.14 -54.26 38.91
N GLY A 43 44.16 -55.43 38.27
CA GLY A 43 43.74 -56.70 38.87
C GLY A 43 42.90 -57.56 37.91
N PRO A 44 42.69 -58.86 38.23
CA PRO A 44 41.83 -59.72 37.43
C PRO A 44 40.36 -59.28 37.54
N ALA A 45 39.66 -59.22 36.41
CA ALA A 45 38.23 -58.92 36.39
C ALA A 45 37.45 -60.00 37.16
N ASN A 46 36.54 -59.58 38.06
CA ASN A 46 35.78 -60.50 38.89
C ASN A 46 34.86 -61.40 38.03
N PRO A 47 35.07 -62.74 38.00
CA PRO A 47 34.33 -63.66 37.14
C PRO A 47 32.88 -63.90 37.60
N PHE A 48 32.50 -63.48 38.82
CA PHE A 48 31.17 -63.68 39.38
C PHE A 48 30.20 -62.51 39.13
N ARG A 49 30.64 -61.43 38.44
CA ARG A 49 29.71 -60.38 38.01
C ARG A 49 28.86 -60.89 36.84
N ARG A 50 27.58 -61.15 37.09
CA ARG A 50 26.59 -61.48 36.05
C ARG A 50 26.50 -60.31 35.05
N ALA A 51 26.37 -60.63 33.75
CA ALA A 51 26.35 -59.66 32.64
C ALA A 51 25.37 -58.48 32.83
N ASN A 52 24.29 -58.68 33.60
CA ASN A 52 23.30 -57.64 33.88
C ASN A 52 23.71 -56.61 34.95
N ILE A 53 24.79 -56.83 35.72
CA ILE A 53 25.20 -55.92 36.81
C ILE A 53 26.44 -55.08 36.46
N GLY A 54 27.12 -55.35 35.34
CA GLY A 54 28.18 -54.42 34.91
C GLY A 54 29.10 -54.93 33.83
N SER A 55 28.57 -55.25 32.64
CA SER A 55 29.26 -55.17 31.34
C SER A 55 28.41 -55.96 30.36
N ASN A 56 27.45 -55.31 29.69
CA ASN A 56 26.89 -55.94 28.50
C ASN A 56 27.79 -55.59 27.33
N THR A 57 28.62 -56.56 26.98
CA THR A 57 29.45 -56.60 25.79
C THR A 57 28.54 -56.76 24.58
N GLN A 58 27.89 -55.66 24.17
CA GLN A 58 27.50 -55.45 22.80
C GLN A 58 27.76 -53.98 22.46
N LEU A 59 28.97 -53.78 21.92
CA LEU A 59 29.43 -52.67 21.08
C LEU A 59 28.43 -51.51 20.87
N VAL A 60 28.58 -50.45 21.66
CA VAL A 60 28.55 -49.08 21.15
C VAL A 60 29.74 -48.34 21.74
N ARG A 61 30.86 -48.33 21.00
CA ARG A 61 32.02 -47.49 21.33
C ARG A 61 31.62 -46.03 21.10
N SER A 62 31.37 -45.25 22.14
CA SER A 62 31.34 -43.79 22.00
C SER A 62 32.78 -43.31 21.79
N ALA A 63 33.07 -42.72 20.63
CA ALA A 63 34.41 -42.45 20.14
C ALA A 63 35.29 -41.46 20.95
N ALA A 64 34.84 -40.95 22.10
CA ALA A 64 35.51 -39.85 22.80
C ALA A 64 36.20 -40.22 24.12
N THR A 65 35.77 -41.26 24.86
CA THR A 65 36.38 -41.58 26.16
C THR A 65 36.10 -43.04 26.53
N GLY A 66 37.11 -43.91 26.46
CA GLY A 66 37.00 -45.36 26.60
C GLY A 66 36.81 -45.89 28.03
N THR A 67 35.89 -45.34 28.81
CA THR A 67 35.60 -45.78 30.18
C THR A 67 34.16 -46.27 30.33
N ALA A 68 33.96 -47.50 30.80
CA ALA A 68 32.64 -48.05 31.10
C ALA A 68 32.03 -47.33 32.32
N LYS A 69 30.99 -46.52 32.11
CA LYS A 69 30.31 -45.78 33.19
C LYS A 69 29.54 -46.75 34.11
N ARG A 70 29.66 -46.59 35.43
CA ARG A 70 28.90 -47.38 36.42
C ARG A 70 27.42 -47.02 36.34
N LYS A 71 26.53 -48.03 36.37
CA LYS A 71 25.07 -47.85 36.41
C LYS A 71 24.66 -46.96 37.59
N ASN A 72 23.92 -45.88 37.31
CA ASN A 72 23.27 -45.03 38.33
C ASN A 72 21.79 -45.40 38.47
N VAL A 73 21.21 -46.04 37.45
CA VAL A 73 19.83 -46.54 37.42
C VAL A 73 19.87 -48.03 37.07
N LEU A 74 18.88 -48.81 37.48
CA LEU A 74 18.84 -50.26 37.28
C LEU A 74 19.08 -50.67 35.79
N SER A 75 18.55 -49.87 34.85
CA SER A 75 18.69 -50.07 33.40
C SER A 75 20.00 -49.55 32.80
N GLY A 76 20.74 -48.65 33.45
CA GLY A 76 21.91 -48.00 32.85
C GLY A 76 22.43 -46.77 33.58
N THR A 77 23.04 -45.85 32.83
CA THR A 77 23.53 -44.57 33.35
C THR A 77 22.68 -43.43 32.82
N ALA A 78 22.00 -42.72 33.71
CA ALA A 78 21.33 -41.46 33.39
C ALA A 78 22.08 -40.33 34.10
N THR A 79 22.52 -39.35 33.32
CA THR A 79 23.16 -38.11 33.78
C THR A 79 22.53 -36.95 33.04
N GLU A 80 22.33 -35.82 33.71
CA GLU A 80 21.84 -34.61 33.05
C GLU A 80 22.88 -34.11 32.03
N GLU A 81 22.44 -33.89 30.79
CA GLU A 81 23.25 -33.31 29.72
C GLU A 81 22.62 -32.01 29.23
N PHE A 82 23.43 -30.97 29.09
CA PHE A 82 22.99 -29.69 28.56
C PHE A 82 23.25 -29.65 27.05
N VAL A 83 22.24 -30.01 26.27
CA VAL A 83 22.25 -29.91 24.80
C VAL A 83 21.28 -28.82 24.38
N SER A 84 21.66 -27.99 23.39
CA SER A 84 20.73 -26.98 22.87
C SER A 84 19.49 -27.66 22.28
N GLU A 85 18.32 -27.10 22.59
CA GLU A 85 17.02 -27.66 22.17
C GLU A 85 16.93 -27.81 20.64
N HIS A 86 17.48 -26.83 19.91
CA HIS A 86 17.57 -26.87 18.46
C HIS A 86 18.39 -28.06 17.95
N THR A 87 19.54 -28.33 18.58
CA THR A 87 20.41 -29.47 18.19
C THR A 87 19.77 -30.81 18.51
N PHE A 88 19.06 -30.91 19.65
CA PHE A 88 18.35 -32.13 20.03
C PHE A 88 17.20 -32.42 19.06
N ARG A 89 16.33 -31.44 18.81
CA ARG A 89 15.17 -31.61 17.92
C ARG A 89 15.56 -31.85 16.47
N SER A 90 16.65 -31.25 15.98
CA SER A 90 17.11 -31.51 14.61
C SER A 90 17.61 -32.95 14.44
N LYS A 91 18.39 -33.46 15.42
CA LYS A 91 18.87 -34.84 15.43
C LYS A 91 17.72 -35.84 15.61
N HIS A 92 16.77 -35.56 16.51
CA HIS A 92 15.60 -36.39 16.73
C HIS A 92 14.74 -36.53 15.46
N ARG A 93 14.37 -35.40 14.85
CA ARG A 93 13.59 -35.39 13.60
C ARG A 93 14.34 -36.04 12.44
N ALA A 94 15.67 -35.94 12.42
CA ALA A 94 16.49 -36.62 11.42
C ALA A 94 16.42 -38.14 11.57
N VAL A 95 16.39 -38.66 12.81
CA VAL A 95 16.24 -40.10 13.09
C VAL A 95 14.83 -40.59 12.72
N GLU A 96 13.78 -39.89 13.16
CA GLU A 96 12.37 -40.27 12.89
C GLU A 96 12.04 -40.29 11.40
N ARG A 97 12.55 -39.33 10.63
CA ARG A 97 12.26 -39.23 9.19
C ARG A 97 13.07 -40.19 8.32
N ARG A 98 14.21 -40.70 8.79
CA ARG A 98 15.22 -41.33 7.90
C ARG A 98 15.88 -42.61 8.43
N GLY A 99 15.40 -43.21 9.52
CA GLY A 99 15.74 -44.59 9.90
C GLY A 99 17.14 -44.78 10.51
N GLY A 100 17.74 -43.73 11.09
CA GLY A 100 18.95 -43.83 11.91
C GLY A 100 20.30 -43.55 11.20
N PRO A 101 21.42 -43.73 11.93
CA PRO A 101 22.74 -43.15 11.59
C PRO A 101 23.55 -43.87 10.50
N ALA A 102 23.01 -44.91 9.86
CA ALA A 102 23.76 -45.79 8.95
C ALA A 102 23.55 -45.53 7.45
N ARG A 103 23.11 -44.34 7.01
CA ARG A 103 22.83 -44.10 5.57
C ARG A 103 23.55 -42.90 4.95
N VAL A 104 23.81 -43.05 3.64
CA VAL A 104 24.54 -42.15 2.74
C VAL A 104 23.90 -40.76 2.67
N VAL A 105 24.75 -39.72 2.72
CA VAL A 105 24.35 -38.31 2.61
C VAL A 105 23.82 -38.04 1.20
N LEU A 106 22.53 -37.76 1.08
CA LEU A 106 21.91 -37.33 -0.18
C LEU A 106 22.18 -35.83 -0.41
N THR A 107 22.41 -35.49 -1.67
CA THR A 107 22.59 -34.10 -2.13
C THR A 107 21.25 -33.35 -2.11
N GLY A 108 21.32 -32.00 -2.10
CA GLY A 108 20.12 -31.16 -2.07
C GLY A 108 19.18 -31.37 -3.25
N ASP A 109 19.72 -31.78 -4.41
CA ASP A 109 18.95 -32.01 -5.62
C ASP A 109 18.20 -33.34 -5.60
N GLU A 110 18.79 -34.38 -5.02
CA GLU A 110 18.11 -35.67 -4.79
C GLU A 110 16.94 -35.52 -3.81
N VAL A 111 17.10 -34.69 -2.79
CA VAL A 111 16.01 -34.37 -1.84
C VAL A 111 14.89 -33.58 -2.53
N LYS A 112 15.21 -32.66 -3.44
CA LYS A 112 14.20 -31.96 -4.24
C LYS A 112 13.47 -32.91 -5.19
N ALA A 113 14.19 -33.82 -5.84
CA ALA A 113 13.60 -34.81 -6.76
C ALA A 113 12.65 -35.76 -6.03
N GLN A 114 13.03 -36.26 -4.85
CA GLN A 114 12.15 -37.09 -4.02
C GLN A 114 10.90 -36.33 -3.56
N ASN A 115 11.06 -35.08 -3.11
CA ASN A 115 9.91 -34.25 -2.73
C ASN A 115 9.01 -33.91 -3.92
N ALA A 116 9.56 -33.74 -5.11
CA ALA A 116 8.80 -33.54 -6.34
C ALA A 116 8.00 -34.79 -6.71
N ALA A 117 8.60 -35.98 -6.61
CA ALA A 117 7.92 -37.25 -6.84
C ALA A 117 6.74 -37.47 -5.87
N VAL A 118 6.93 -37.15 -4.58
CA VAL A 118 5.84 -37.21 -3.59
C VAL A 118 4.74 -36.19 -3.92
N ARG A 119 5.11 -34.95 -4.30
CA ARG A 119 4.15 -33.90 -4.66
C ARG A 119 3.38 -34.21 -5.95
N ALA A 120 3.97 -34.95 -6.88
CA ALA A 120 3.32 -35.34 -8.13
C ALA A 120 2.11 -36.27 -7.90
N GLY A 121 2.10 -37.05 -6.81
CA GLY A 121 0.96 -37.89 -6.43
C GLY A 121 -0.15 -37.15 -5.69
N ARG A 122 -0.05 -35.82 -5.52
CA ARG A 122 -1.02 -35.00 -4.79
C ARG A 122 -1.96 -34.29 -5.75
N GLU A 123 -3.24 -34.26 -5.43
CA GLU A 123 -4.24 -33.46 -6.14
C GLU A 123 -3.91 -31.96 -6.08
N GLY A 124 -4.38 -31.22 -7.09
CA GLY A 124 -4.27 -29.77 -7.12
C GLY A 124 -5.01 -29.13 -5.94
N LYS A 125 -4.49 -28.03 -5.40
CA LYS A 125 -5.07 -27.34 -4.22
C LYS A 125 -6.42 -26.65 -4.49
N GLY A 126 -6.88 -26.64 -5.75
CA GLY A 126 -8.04 -25.84 -6.18
C GLY A 126 -7.79 -24.34 -6.11
N SER A 127 -8.77 -23.54 -6.56
CA SER A 127 -8.70 -22.07 -6.46
C SER A 127 -9.41 -21.61 -5.19
N ALA A 128 -8.74 -20.77 -4.39
CA ALA A 128 -9.29 -20.18 -3.16
C ALA A 128 -10.57 -19.34 -3.36
N THR A 129 -10.94 -19.06 -4.62
CA THR A 129 -12.11 -18.30 -5.02
C THR A 129 -13.35 -19.16 -5.27
N VAL A 130 -13.21 -20.48 -5.35
CA VAL A 130 -14.30 -21.43 -5.63
C VAL A 130 -14.59 -22.19 -4.34
N ALA A 131 -15.75 -21.90 -3.74
CA ALA A 131 -16.18 -22.51 -2.48
C ALA A 131 -16.67 -23.95 -2.67
N ASP A 132 -17.51 -24.20 -3.68
CA ASP A 132 -18.11 -25.51 -3.94
C ASP A 132 -18.11 -25.83 -5.46
N GLY A 133 -17.94 -27.11 -5.81
CA GLY A 133 -17.94 -27.62 -7.19
C GLY A 133 -16.56 -28.01 -7.75
N ASP A 134 -16.50 -28.31 -9.05
CA ASP A 134 -15.25 -28.68 -9.73
C ASP A 134 -14.21 -27.55 -9.66
N GLY A 135 -13.07 -27.83 -9.02
CA GLY A 135 -11.99 -26.86 -8.78
C GLY A 135 -12.06 -26.11 -7.44
N ALA A 136 -12.96 -26.54 -6.53
CA ALA A 136 -13.07 -25.99 -5.18
C ALA A 136 -11.75 -26.06 -4.40
N TYR A 137 -11.54 -25.09 -3.50
CA TYR A 137 -10.31 -24.98 -2.73
C TYR A 137 -10.20 -26.07 -1.66
N VAL A 138 -9.40 -27.08 -1.94
CA VAL A 138 -9.03 -28.12 -0.95
C VAL A 138 -7.78 -27.72 -0.16
N GLY A 139 -6.95 -26.81 -0.68
CA GLY A 139 -5.83 -26.22 0.04
C GLY A 139 -4.83 -27.27 0.60
N PRO A 140 -4.39 -27.15 1.86
CA PRO A 140 -3.52 -28.14 2.50
C PRO A 140 -4.11 -29.55 2.65
N TRP A 141 -5.42 -29.73 2.44
CA TRP A 141 -6.13 -31.00 2.58
C TRP A 141 -6.25 -31.80 1.28
N ALA A 142 -5.72 -31.29 0.16
CA ALA A 142 -5.72 -32.02 -1.12
C ALA A 142 -5.12 -33.42 -0.97
N LYS A 143 -5.90 -34.44 -1.34
CA LYS A 143 -5.60 -35.86 -1.10
C LYS A 143 -4.45 -36.30 -2.02
N PHE A 144 -3.75 -37.36 -1.60
CA PHE A 144 -2.84 -38.08 -2.49
C PHE A 144 -3.63 -39.17 -3.19
N GLN A 145 -3.44 -39.32 -4.50
CA GLN A 145 -4.03 -40.40 -5.28
C GLN A 145 -3.33 -41.71 -4.90
N ARG A 146 -3.72 -42.30 -3.77
CA ARG A 146 -3.41 -43.69 -3.48
C ARG A 146 -4.38 -44.54 -4.27
N LYS A 147 -3.84 -45.50 -5.03
CA LYS A 147 -4.63 -46.62 -5.54
C LYS A 147 -5.23 -47.29 -4.32
N THR A 148 -6.54 -47.16 -4.12
CA THR A 148 -7.28 -47.91 -3.10
C THR A 148 -7.21 -49.37 -3.50
N VAL A 149 -6.19 -50.05 -3.01
CA VAL A 149 -6.24 -51.51 -2.87
C VAL A 149 -7.17 -51.71 -1.69
N TYR A 150 -8.43 -52.04 -1.99
CA TYR A 150 -9.20 -52.80 -1.02
C TYR A 150 -8.41 -54.10 -0.86
N ASP A 151 -7.82 -54.34 0.30
CA ASP A 151 -7.52 -55.71 0.69
C ASP A 151 -8.90 -56.34 0.89
N GLU A 152 -9.47 -56.90 -0.19
CA GLU A 152 -10.44 -57.97 -0.06
C GLU A 152 -9.70 -59.07 0.70
N VAL A 153 -10.04 -59.21 1.98
CA VAL A 153 -9.60 -60.35 2.78
C VAL A 153 -10.22 -61.57 2.11
N ASP A 154 -9.38 -62.38 1.47
CA ASP A 154 -9.77 -63.64 0.85
C ASP A 154 -10.37 -64.54 1.94
N GLU A 155 -11.62 -64.98 1.78
CA GLU A 155 -12.41 -65.74 2.77
C GLU A 155 -11.87 -67.16 3.07
N ASN A 156 -10.60 -67.46 2.77
CA ASN A 156 -10.02 -68.80 2.93
C ASN A 156 -8.78 -68.89 3.85
N GLU A 157 -8.47 -67.87 4.65
CA GLU A 157 -7.52 -68.04 5.76
C GLU A 157 -8.26 -68.45 7.04
N GLU A 158 -8.40 -69.77 7.22
CA GLU A 158 -8.69 -70.40 8.51
C GLU A 158 -7.55 -70.06 9.50
N ASP A 159 -7.86 -69.32 10.57
CA ASP A 159 -7.04 -69.32 11.79
C ASP A 159 -7.93 -69.08 13.04
N ASP A 160 -8.19 -70.19 13.72
CA ASP A 160 -8.15 -70.44 15.16
C ASP A 160 -8.48 -69.26 16.10
N GLY A 161 -9.60 -69.43 16.80
CA GLY A 161 -10.29 -68.39 17.54
C GLY A 161 -9.62 -67.87 18.80
N GLU A 162 -9.87 -66.59 19.05
CA GLU A 162 -10.17 -66.03 20.36
C GLU A 162 -11.33 -65.03 20.22
N GLU A 163 -12.41 -65.30 20.97
CA GLU A 163 -13.59 -64.44 21.10
C GLU A 163 -13.20 -63.05 21.63
N TYR A 164 -13.43 -62.01 20.83
CA TYR A 164 -13.65 -60.65 21.33
C TYR A 164 -15.04 -60.22 20.89
N GLU A 165 -15.96 -60.28 21.84
CA GLU A 165 -17.32 -59.75 21.78
C GLU A 165 -17.25 -58.24 21.56
N TYR A 166 -17.63 -57.79 20.35
CA TYR A 166 -18.07 -56.42 20.11
C TYR A 166 -19.50 -56.52 19.56
N GLU A 167 -20.46 -56.17 20.39
CA GLU A 167 -21.85 -55.94 19.97
C GLU A 167 -21.87 -54.83 18.92
N TYR A 168 -22.38 -55.17 17.74
CA TYR A 168 -22.80 -54.21 16.73
C TYR A 168 -24.17 -53.67 17.15
N GLU A 169 -24.25 -52.39 17.55
CA GLU A 169 -25.51 -51.66 17.51
C GLU A 169 -25.68 -51.10 16.09
N ASP A 170 -26.61 -51.73 15.36
CA ASP A 170 -27.20 -51.23 14.14
C ASP A 170 -28.01 -49.95 14.46
N GLU A 171 -27.44 -48.78 14.22
CA GLU A 171 -28.22 -47.56 13.96
C GLU A 171 -28.12 -47.24 12.46
N ASP A 172 -29.04 -47.84 11.70
CA ASP A 172 -29.44 -47.33 10.39
C ASP A 172 -30.11 -45.95 10.55
N GLU A 173 -29.85 -45.10 9.56
CA GLU A 173 -30.55 -43.84 9.25
C GLU A 173 -30.35 -42.65 10.21
N ASP A 174 -29.24 -41.93 9.99
CA ASP A 174 -29.33 -40.53 9.57
C ASP A 174 -27.99 -40.12 8.92
N VAL A 175 -27.96 -40.15 7.58
CA VAL A 175 -26.95 -39.40 6.82
C VAL A 175 -27.18 -37.92 7.10
N VAL A 176 -26.49 -37.37 8.09
CA VAL A 176 -26.42 -35.92 8.27
C VAL A 176 -25.60 -35.36 7.12
N GLU A 177 -26.29 -34.74 6.16
CA GLU A 177 -25.67 -33.92 5.13
C GLU A 177 -24.65 -32.96 5.77
N SER A 178 -23.48 -32.87 5.13
CA SER A 178 -22.43 -31.90 5.40
C SER A 178 -22.96 -30.56 5.92
N GLY A 179 -22.57 -30.12 7.13
CA GLY A 179 -23.30 -28.97 7.67
C GLY A 179 -22.79 -28.31 8.95
N THR A 180 -21.48 -28.07 9.11
CA THR A 180 -21.03 -26.87 9.83
C THR A 180 -19.77 -26.31 9.20
N VAL A 181 -19.90 -25.76 7.99
CA VAL A 181 -19.05 -24.62 7.62
C VAL A 181 -19.40 -23.54 8.62
N ILE A 182 -18.57 -23.34 9.65
CA ILE A 182 -18.69 -22.16 10.50
C ILE A 182 -18.46 -20.99 9.54
N PRO A 183 -19.50 -20.22 9.16
CA PRO A 183 -19.26 -19.06 8.33
C PRO A 183 -18.31 -18.18 9.13
N ALA A 184 -17.20 -17.75 8.51
CA ALA A 184 -16.32 -16.80 9.14
C ALA A 184 -17.20 -15.67 9.70
N PRO A 185 -16.98 -15.21 10.95
CA PRO A 185 -17.89 -14.27 11.58
C PRO A 185 -18.17 -13.12 10.61
N ALA A 186 -19.45 -12.74 10.44
CA ALA A 186 -19.87 -11.70 9.51
C ALA A 186 -18.94 -10.46 9.45
N PRO A 187 -18.36 -9.96 10.58
CA PRO A 187 -17.36 -8.90 10.52
C PRO A 187 -16.04 -9.28 9.82
N ALA A 188 -15.55 -10.52 9.94
CA ALA A 188 -14.34 -10.99 9.27
C ALA A 188 -14.56 -11.17 7.76
N LEU A 189 -15.74 -11.64 7.35
CA LEU A 189 -16.15 -11.71 5.94
C LEU A 189 -16.32 -10.30 5.34
N ALA A 190 -16.93 -9.38 6.08
CA ALA A 190 -17.04 -7.97 5.69
C ALA A 190 -15.66 -7.31 5.58
N ARG A 191 -14.74 -7.59 6.52
CA ARG A 191 -13.36 -7.09 6.50
C ARG A 191 -12.56 -7.64 5.32
N ARG A 192 -12.71 -8.92 4.97
CA ARG A 192 -12.07 -9.50 3.76
C ARG A 192 -12.60 -8.85 2.49
N LYS A 193 -13.92 -8.69 2.37
CA LYS A 193 -14.56 -7.96 1.26
C LYS A 193 -14.11 -6.50 1.21
N GLN A 194 -13.87 -5.85 2.35
CA GLN A 194 -13.35 -4.49 2.44
C GLN A 194 -11.89 -4.38 1.99
N LEU A 195 -11.02 -5.31 2.39
CA LEU A 195 -9.63 -5.38 1.90
C LEU A 195 -9.57 -5.66 0.40
N GLU A 196 -10.42 -6.56 -0.11
CA GLU A 196 -10.66 -6.73 -1.54
C GLU A 196 -11.13 -5.42 -2.19
N THR A 197 -11.97 -4.62 -1.50
CA THR A 197 -12.41 -3.29 -1.97
C THR A 197 -11.35 -2.20 -1.90
N VAL A 198 -10.19 -2.40 -1.26
CA VAL A 198 -9.13 -1.38 -1.20
C VAL A 198 -8.15 -1.49 -2.38
N GLY A 199 -7.92 -2.70 -2.92
CA GLY A 199 -7.05 -2.92 -4.09
C GLY A 199 -5.57 -2.60 -3.82
N ASP A 200 -4.67 -3.34 -4.43
CA ASP A 200 -3.24 -3.09 -4.29
C ASP A 200 -2.86 -1.81 -5.07
N GLU A 201 -2.41 -0.80 -4.34
CA GLU A 201 -1.86 0.41 -4.93
C GLU A 201 -0.49 0.09 -5.51
N THR A 202 -0.39 0.30 -6.80
CA THR A 202 0.79 -0.04 -7.59
C THR A 202 1.19 1.20 -8.37
N THR A 203 2.49 1.35 -8.59
CA THR A 203 2.98 2.36 -9.52
C THR A 203 3.98 1.72 -10.46
N ALA A 204 3.84 2.04 -11.73
CA ALA A 204 4.78 1.64 -12.76
C ALA A 204 5.53 2.88 -13.24
N PHE A 205 6.85 2.86 -13.11
CA PHE A 205 7.71 3.81 -13.81
C PHE A 205 7.83 3.33 -15.26
N VAL A 206 7.48 4.21 -16.21
CA VAL A 206 7.44 3.91 -17.66
C VAL A 206 8.50 4.71 -18.42
N GLY A 207 9.03 5.77 -17.81
CA GLY A 207 10.06 6.61 -18.41
C GLY A 207 11.36 5.84 -18.67
N SER A 208 12.20 6.44 -19.51
CA SER A 208 13.50 5.90 -19.89
C SER A 208 14.44 5.75 -18.70
N GLU A 209 14.58 6.80 -17.88
CA GLU A 209 15.51 6.86 -16.76
C GLU A 209 14.86 7.55 -15.55
N GLN A 210 14.95 6.91 -14.38
CA GLN A 210 14.40 7.49 -13.14
C GLN A 210 15.33 8.55 -12.52
N TYR A 211 16.63 8.39 -12.72
CA TYR A 211 17.67 9.25 -12.18
C TYR A 211 18.56 9.76 -13.31
N ASP A 212 18.86 11.05 -13.27
CA ASP A 212 19.83 11.69 -14.14
C ASP A 212 21.28 11.28 -13.78
N TYR A 213 22.27 11.66 -14.58
CA TYR A 213 23.70 11.36 -14.34
C TYR A 213 24.22 11.87 -12.98
N GLN A 214 23.56 12.88 -12.40
CA GLN A 214 23.88 13.40 -11.06
C GLN A 214 23.11 12.71 -9.92
N GLY A 215 22.34 11.66 -10.21
CA GLY A 215 21.48 10.98 -9.24
C GLY A 215 20.23 11.78 -8.86
N ARG A 216 19.88 12.82 -9.62
CA ARG A 216 18.68 13.64 -9.39
C ARG A 216 17.47 13.00 -10.06
N THR A 217 16.31 13.09 -9.42
CA THR A 217 15.04 12.62 -9.99
C THR A 217 14.50 13.60 -11.03
N TYR A 218 13.51 13.16 -11.81
CA TYR A 218 12.77 13.99 -12.77
C TYR A 218 12.04 15.20 -12.15
N MET A 219 11.99 15.32 -10.82
CA MET A 219 11.40 16.46 -10.10
C MET A 219 12.32 17.68 -10.07
N HIS A 220 13.62 17.47 -10.30
CA HIS A 220 14.56 18.56 -10.33
C HIS A 220 14.28 19.43 -11.57
N VAL A 221 13.91 20.69 -11.32
CA VAL A 221 13.62 21.65 -12.39
C VAL A 221 14.81 21.73 -13.36
N PRO A 222 14.60 21.39 -14.65
CA PRO A 222 15.62 21.42 -15.68
C PRO A 222 16.34 22.77 -15.75
N GLN A 223 17.64 22.74 -16.02
CA GLN A 223 18.52 23.92 -16.13
C GLN A 223 19.23 23.99 -17.48
N ASP A 224 19.10 22.94 -18.28
CA ASP A 224 19.64 22.78 -19.63
C ASP A 224 18.73 23.38 -20.70
N LEU A 225 17.53 23.84 -20.32
CA LEU A 225 16.62 24.53 -21.22
C LEU A 225 17.07 25.99 -21.43
N ASP A 226 16.84 26.51 -22.64
CA ASP A 226 17.09 27.91 -22.98
C ASP A 226 16.18 28.90 -22.21
N VAL A 227 15.22 28.39 -21.42
CA VAL A 227 14.27 29.16 -20.61
C VAL A 227 14.48 28.87 -19.13
N ASP A 228 14.66 29.94 -18.34
CA ASP A 228 14.73 29.81 -16.88
C ASP A 228 13.35 29.55 -16.26
N LEU A 229 13.12 28.31 -15.82
CA LEU A 229 11.87 27.90 -15.16
C LEU A 229 11.77 28.29 -13.68
N ARG A 230 12.73 29.05 -13.15
CA ARG A 230 12.79 29.50 -11.74
C ARG A 230 12.44 30.98 -11.58
N LYS A 231 11.97 31.64 -12.63
CA LYS A 231 11.57 33.06 -12.57
C LYS A 231 10.29 33.21 -11.75
N GLU A 232 10.04 34.42 -11.26
CA GLU A 232 8.75 34.73 -10.65
C GLU A 232 7.65 34.63 -11.72
N VAL A 233 6.59 33.90 -11.40
CA VAL A 233 5.44 33.66 -12.28
C VAL A 233 4.82 35.01 -12.67
N GLY A 234 4.62 35.22 -13.98
CA GLY A 234 4.01 36.45 -14.52
C GLY A 234 4.99 37.59 -14.80
N SER A 235 6.30 37.37 -14.67
CA SER A 235 7.34 38.33 -15.10
C SER A 235 7.42 38.51 -16.62
N ILE A 236 6.88 37.56 -17.38
CA ILE A 236 6.95 37.47 -18.83
C ILE A 236 5.59 37.81 -19.44
N THR A 237 5.58 38.52 -20.56
CA THR A 237 4.35 38.79 -21.31
C THR A 237 3.88 37.55 -22.08
N ASN A 238 2.61 37.20 -21.95
CA ASN A 238 2.05 36.03 -22.61
C ASN A 238 1.54 36.33 -24.03
N PHE A 239 1.54 35.31 -24.88
CA PHE A 239 0.98 35.34 -26.22
C PHE A 239 0.04 34.15 -26.42
N ILE A 240 -0.90 34.27 -27.34
CA ILE A 240 -1.81 33.16 -27.66
C ILE A 240 -1.11 32.20 -28.62
N PRO A 241 -1.13 30.88 -28.33
CA PRO A 241 -0.49 29.90 -29.18
C PRO A 241 -1.19 29.71 -30.51
N ARG A 242 -0.44 29.30 -31.54
CA ARG A 242 -0.98 29.10 -32.90
C ARG A 242 -0.79 27.69 -33.42
N LYS A 243 0.19 26.95 -32.91
CA LYS A 243 0.58 25.64 -33.45
C LYS A 243 0.50 24.57 -32.38
N LEU A 244 0.14 23.38 -32.82
CA LEU A 244 0.24 22.17 -32.00
C LEU A 244 1.70 21.71 -32.00
N VAL A 245 2.33 21.67 -30.83
CA VAL A 245 3.71 21.20 -30.65
C VAL A 245 3.73 19.69 -30.47
N HIS A 246 2.89 19.17 -29.57
CA HIS A 246 2.92 17.77 -29.19
C HIS A 246 1.54 17.24 -28.77
N THR A 247 1.34 15.93 -28.91
CA THR A 247 0.15 15.22 -28.45
C THR A 247 0.56 14.00 -27.64
N TRP A 248 0.28 14.02 -26.34
CA TRP A 248 0.41 12.84 -25.50
C TRP A 248 -0.83 11.98 -25.66
N LYS A 249 -0.61 10.72 -26.03
CA LYS A 249 -1.67 9.72 -26.13
C LYS A 249 -1.62 8.79 -24.93
N ALA A 250 -2.77 8.59 -24.33
CA ALA A 250 -2.95 7.56 -23.31
C ALA A 250 -2.70 6.16 -23.90
N PRO A 251 -2.06 5.24 -23.13
CA PRO A 251 -1.97 3.82 -23.49
C PRO A 251 -3.34 3.19 -23.78
N THR A 252 -4.38 3.62 -23.04
CA THR A 252 -5.76 3.22 -23.28
C THR A 252 -6.47 4.34 -24.06
N PRO A 253 -6.74 4.15 -25.37
CA PRO A 253 -7.38 5.18 -26.18
C PRO A 253 -8.84 5.41 -25.79
N GLY A 254 -9.30 6.65 -25.85
CA GLY A 254 -10.72 7.01 -25.74
C GLY A 254 -11.25 7.26 -24.33
N GLN A 255 -10.40 7.27 -23.30
CA GLN A 255 -10.79 7.58 -21.92
C GLN A 255 -10.57 9.05 -21.61
N ALA A 256 -11.60 9.74 -21.11
CA ALA A 256 -11.54 11.17 -20.84
C ALA A 256 -10.48 11.52 -19.79
N VAL A 257 -9.78 12.64 -19.98
CA VAL A 257 -9.00 13.28 -18.92
C VAL A 257 -9.95 14.08 -18.04
N THR A 258 -9.95 13.77 -16.74
CA THR A 258 -10.87 14.35 -15.75
C THR A 258 -10.24 15.46 -14.91
N ALA A 259 -8.91 15.52 -14.85
CA ALA A 259 -8.18 16.61 -14.25
C ALA A 259 -6.77 16.73 -14.85
N LEU A 260 -6.28 17.96 -14.97
CA LEU A 260 -4.98 18.29 -15.50
C LEU A 260 -4.33 19.35 -14.62
N ARG A 261 -3.09 19.11 -14.16
CA ARG A 261 -2.32 20.08 -13.36
C ARG A 261 -0.87 20.09 -13.83
N LEU A 262 -0.31 21.28 -13.99
CA LEU A 262 1.13 21.44 -14.17
C LEU A 262 1.83 21.44 -12.82
N PHE A 263 3.11 21.10 -12.84
CA PHE A 263 3.98 21.21 -11.68
C PHE A 263 4.00 22.66 -11.15
N PRO A 264 3.89 22.86 -9.83
CA PRO A 264 3.86 24.21 -9.25
C PRO A 264 5.15 24.98 -9.57
N ASP A 265 5.02 26.30 -9.74
CA ASP A 265 6.04 27.27 -10.16
C ASP A 265 6.69 27.02 -11.53
N SER A 266 7.28 25.84 -11.78
CA SER A 266 8.15 25.61 -12.95
C SER A 266 7.46 25.00 -14.16
N GLY A 267 6.38 24.22 -14.00
CA GLY A 267 5.64 23.63 -15.11
C GLY A 267 6.35 22.55 -15.94
N HIS A 268 7.53 22.08 -15.52
CA HIS A 268 8.31 21.07 -16.26
C HIS A 268 7.67 19.67 -16.28
N LEU A 269 6.89 19.34 -15.25
CA LEU A 269 6.08 18.11 -15.20
C LEU A 269 4.60 18.43 -15.32
N MET A 270 3.84 17.45 -15.77
CA MET A 270 2.40 17.53 -15.91
C MET A 270 1.74 16.28 -15.36
N LEU A 271 0.69 16.46 -14.57
CA LEU A 271 -0.08 15.39 -13.97
C LEU A 271 -1.49 15.38 -14.54
N SER A 272 -1.90 14.22 -15.05
CA SER A 272 -3.20 13.99 -15.66
C SER A 272 -3.94 12.87 -14.94
N GLY A 273 -5.19 13.10 -14.60
CA GLY A 273 -6.10 12.10 -14.06
C GLY A 273 -7.06 11.68 -15.16
N SER A 274 -7.28 10.37 -15.27
CA SER A 274 -8.13 9.82 -16.31
C SER A 274 -9.34 9.10 -15.71
N ALA A 275 -10.39 8.97 -16.53
CA ALA A 275 -11.54 8.15 -16.26
C ALA A 275 -11.20 6.64 -16.19
N ASP A 276 -10.00 6.23 -16.63
CA ASP A 276 -9.50 4.85 -16.53
C ASP A 276 -8.98 4.46 -15.13
N ASN A 277 -9.24 5.31 -14.13
CA ASN A 277 -8.81 5.16 -12.74
C ASN A 277 -7.29 5.34 -12.50
N THR A 278 -6.54 5.76 -13.53
CA THR A 278 -5.09 5.97 -13.44
C THR A 278 -4.74 7.45 -13.41
N VAL A 279 -3.72 7.77 -12.61
CA VAL A 279 -3.05 9.07 -12.68
C VAL A 279 -1.75 8.87 -13.44
N ARG A 280 -1.40 9.81 -14.31
CA ARG A 280 -0.18 9.76 -15.12
C ARG A 280 0.62 11.03 -14.94
N LEU A 281 1.93 10.87 -14.86
CA LEU A 281 2.92 11.94 -14.80
C LEU A 281 3.68 11.98 -16.12
N TRP A 282 3.73 13.14 -16.74
CA TRP A 282 4.32 13.39 -18.05
C TRP A 282 5.44 14.41 -17.93
N ASP A 283 6.49 14.21 -18.72
CA ASP A 283 7.49 15.24 -19.00
C ASP A 283 6.95 16.20 -20.07
N VAL A 284 7.22 17.50 -19.92
CA VAL A 284 6.79 18.55 -20.87
C VAL A 284 7.89 18.92 -21.87
N TYR A 285 9.18 18.70 -21.54
CA TYR A 285 10.30 19.28 -22.30
C TYR A 285 11.16 18.27 -23.05
N HIS A 286 11.87 17.38 -22.33
CA HIS A 286 12.97 16.61 -22.91
C HIS A 286 12.47 15.55 -23.90
N GLN A 287 11.93 14.46 -23.38
CA GLN A 287 11.45 13.34 -24.17
C GLN A 287 9.94 13.41 -24.37
N ARG A 288 9.25 14.27 -23.59
CA ARG A 288 7.79 14.37 -23.59
C ARG A 288 7.11 13.03 -23.37
N GLU A 289 7.74 12.18 -22.56
CA GLU A 289 7.30 10.81 -22.34
C GLU A 289 6.43 10.67 -21.09
N LEU A 290 5.79 9.50 -20.98
CA LEU A 290 5.09 9.08 -19.78
C LEU A 290 6.12 8.63 -18.74
N LEU A 291 6.33 9.41 -17.69
CA LEU A 291 7.30 9.07 -16.65
C LEU A 291 6.76 7.99 -15.72
N ARG A 292 5.56 8.18 -15.18
CA ARG A 292 5.00 7.28 -14.17
C ARG A 292 3.49 7.18 -14.26
N THR A 293 2.97 5.98 -14.01
CA THR A 293 1.53 5.70 -13.87
C THR A 293 1.24 5.24 -12.45
N TYR A 294 0.22 5.84 -11.85
CA TYR A 294 -0.29 5.51 -10.53
C TYR A 294 -1.63 4.79 -10.68
N THR A 295 -1.66 3.55 -10.20
CA THR A 295 -2.83 2.67 -10.22
C THR A 295 -3.21 2.33 -8.78
N GLY A 296 -4.47 2.53 -8.43
CA GLY A 296 -4.92 2.27 -7.06
C GLY A 296 -6.32 2.74 -6.79
N HIS A 297 -6.87 3.65 -7.60
CA HIS A 297 -8.28 3.98 -7.55
C HIS A 297 -9.12 2.92 -8.25
N LYS A 298 -10.36 2.76 -7.78
CA LYS A 298 -11.31 1.79 -8.34
C LYS A 298 -12.30 2.38 -9.33
N ARG A 299 -12.40 3.70 -9.34
CA ARG A 299 -13.27 4.47 -10.19
C ARG A 299 -12.53 5.70 -10.69
N ALA A 300 -13.15 6.37 -11.66
CA ALA A 300 -12.62 7.56 -12.30
C ALA A 300 -12.18 8.60 -11.27
N ILE A 301 -11.03 9.21 -11.54
CA ILE A 301 -10.49 10.30 -10.75
C ILE A 301 -11.36 11.54 -10.95
N THR A 302 -11.67 12.25 -9.89
CA THR A 302 -12.50 13.47 -9.92
C THR A 302 -11.68 14.73 -10.00
N ASP A 303 -10.61 14.83 -9.20
CA ASP A 303 -9.75 16.02 -9.15
C ASP A 303 -8.35 15.66 -8.67
N LEU A 304 -7.43 16.58 -8.94
CA LEU A 304 -6.00 16.46 -8.65
C LEU A 304 -5.47 17.78 -8.09
N SER A 305 -4.60 17.67 -7.09
CA SER A 305 -3.96 18.84 -6.46
C SER A 305 -2.52 18.54 -6.10
N PHE A 306 -1.59 19.39 -6.54
CA PHE A 306 -0.20 19.35 -6.08
C PHE A 306 -0.06 20.10 -4.76
N ASN A 307 0.85 19.62 -3.92
CA ASN A 307 1.38 20.44 -2.83
C ASN A 307 2.19 21.62 -3.41
N ARG A 308 2.43 22.67 -2.62
CA ARG A 308 3.22 23.87 -2.98
C ARG A 308 4.56 23.53 -3.65
N ASP A 309 5.29 22.57 -3.09
CA ASP A 309 6.61 22.15 -3.58
C ASP A 309 6.52 21.08 -4.68
N GLY A 310 5.33 20.53 -4.92
CA GLY A 310 5.10 19.47 -5.90
C GLY A 310 5.55 18.07 -5.47
N THR A 311 6.27 17.91 -4.34
CA THR A 311 6.76 16.62 -3.82
C THR A 311 5.67 15.60 -3.48
N ARG A 312 4.45 16.08 -3.27
CA ARG A 312 3.28 15.24 -2.98
C ARG A 312 2.11 15.76 -3.78
N PHE A 313 1.19 14.85 -4.09
CA PHE A 313 -0.07 15.21 -4.73
C PHE A 313 -1.23 14.41 -4.15
N LEU A 314 -2.41 15.01 -4.22
CA LEU A 314 -3.66 14.41 -3.81
C LEU A 314 -4.48 14.03 -5.02
N THR A 315 -5.15 12.89 -4.88
CA THR A 315 -6.07 12.36 -5.88
C THR A 315 -7.42 12.13 -5.23
N GLY A 316 -8.48 12.63 -5.87
CA GLY A 316 -9.85 12.35 -5.50
C GLY A 316 -10.46 11.39 -6.51
N SER A 317 -11.30 10.47 -6.07
CA SER A 317 -12.00 9.57 -6.99
C SER A 317 -13.45 9.36 -6.60
N HIS A 318 -14.26 8.98 -7.59
CA HIS A 318 -15.63 8.52 -7.39
C HIS A 318 -15.74 7.23 -6.55
N ASP A 319 -14.60 6.59 -6.22
CA ASP A 319 -14.52 5.48 -5.26
C ASP A 319 -14.66 5.93 -3.80
N ARG A 320 -14.81 7.25 -3.55
CA ARG A 320 -14.97 7.90 -2.23
C ARG A 320 -13.69 7.91 -1.39
N TRP A 321 -12.57 7.54 -2.00
CA TRP A 321 -11.26 7.66 -1.40
C TRP A 321 -10.54 8.89 -1.94
N MET A 322 -9.74 9.46 -1.07
CA MET A 322 -8.76 10.48 -1.39
C MET A 322 -7.41 9.91 -1.01
N LYS A 323 -6.45 9.91 -1.93
CA LYS A 323 -5.15 9.29 -1.70
C LYS A 323 -4.08 10.35 -1.81
N LEU A 324 -3.14 10.31 -0.88
CA LEU A 324 -1.93 11.14 -0.88
C LEU A 324 -0.80 10.31 -1.43
N TRP A 325 -0.21 10.79 -2.52
CA TRP A 325 0.87 10.12 -3.21
C TRP A 325 2.16 10.92 -3.11
N ASP A 326 3.26 10.20 -3.05
CA ASP A 326 4.58 10.72 -3.32
C ASP A 326 4.84 10.75 -4.83
N THR A 327 5.21 11.91 -5.35
CA THR A 327 5.55 12.08 -6.77
C THR A 327 6.81 11.32 -7.17
N GLU A 328 7.80 11.21 -6.29
CA GLU A 328 9.11 10.65 -6.62
C GLU A 328 9.10 9.12 -6.57
N THR A 329 8.67 8.58 -5.44
CA THR A 329 8.70 7.14 -5.19
C THR A 329 7.50 6.42 -5.80
N GLY A 330 6.39 7.13 -6.00
CA GLY A 330 5.13 6.52 -6.39
C GLY A 330 4.31 5.99 -5.21
N GLN A 331 4.82 6.05 -3.99
CA GLN A 331 4.14 5.40 -2.86
C GLN A 331 2.89 6.18 -2.45
N CYS A 332 1.82 5.45 -2.13
CA CYS A 332 0.67 6.02 -1.45
C CYS A 332 1.02 6.19 0.03
N ILE A 333 1.16 7.45 0.46
CA ILE A 333 1.54 7.82 1.82
C ILE A 333 0.36 7.65 2.77
N ASN A 334 -0.81 8.14 2.38
CA ASN A 334 -1.99 8.16 3.24
C ASN A 334 -3.29 8.06 2.44
N ARG A 335 -4.35 7.58 3.08
CA ARG A 335 -5.68 7.40 2.50
C ARG A 335 -6.72 8.06 3.41
N PHE A 336 -7.60 8.86 2.82
CA PHE A 336 -8.69 9.53 3.51
C PHE A 336 -10.03 9.08 2.93
N ARG A 337 -11.02 8.87 3.79
CA ARG A 337 -12.39 8.55 3.37
C ARG A 337 -13.41 9.10 4.35
N THR A 338 -14.54 9.52 3.82
CA THR A 338 -15.72 9.95 4.60
C THR A 338 -16.98 9.17 4.20
N GLY A 339 -16.86 8.19 3.29
CA GLY A 339 -17.98 7.45 2.72
C GLY A 339 -18.80 8.22 1.67
N LYS A 340 -18.41 9.46 1.36
CA LYS A 340 -18.99 10.33 0.31
C LYS A 340 -17.93 10.64 -0.75
N THR A 341 -18.35 11.02 -1.95
CA THR A 341 -17.43 11.27 -3.07
C THR A 341 -16.84 12.68 -2.99
N PRO A 342 -15.51 12.85 -3.09
CA PRO A 342 -14.87 14.15 -3.26
C PRO A 342 -15.05 14.65 -4.70
N HIS A 343 -15.46 15.91 -4.89
CA HIS A 343 -15.56 16.57 -6.19
C HIS A 343 -14.36 17.47 -6.49
N CYS A 344 -13.85 18.18 -5.50
CA CYS A 344 -12.68 19.04 -5.65
C CYS A 344 -11.70 18.87 -4.48
N LEU A 345 -10.41 18.99 -4.77
CA LEU A 345 -9.33 18.88 -3.81
C LEU A 345 -8.36 20.03 -4.00
N VAL A 346 -8.02 20.71 -2.90
CA VAL A 346 -7.08 21.84 -2.94
C VAL A 346 -6.17 21.80 -1.73
N PHE A 347 -4.88 21.61 -1.97
CA PHE A 347 -3.86 21.85 -0.94
C PHE A 347 -3.84 23.31 -0.53
N ASN A 348 -3.58 23.56 0.75
CA ASN A 348 -3.30 24.90 1.20
C ASN A 348 -1.97 25.38 0.57
N PRO A 349 -1.96 26.48 -0.20
CA PRO A 349 -0.75 26.95 -0.86
C PRO A 349 0.16 27.78 0.06
N SER A 350 -0.19 27.98 1.33
CA SER A 350 0.71 28.61 2.31
C SER A 350 1.84 27.67 2.72
N VAL A 351 2.99 28.25 3.11
CA VAL A 351 4.16 27.47 3.56
C VAL A 351 3.87 26.78 4.89
N GLU A 352 3.18 27.46 5.80
CA GLU A 352 2.84 26.93 7.12
C GLU A 352 1.81 25.81 7.02
N GLY A 353 0.78 25.98 6.19
CA GLY A 353 -0.34 25.06 6.04
C GLY A 353 -0.17 23.97 4.99
N ALA A 354 1.02 23.79 4.37
CA ALA A 354 1.22 22.83 3.27
C ALA A 354 0.86 21.36 3.61
N HIS A 355 0.77 21.04 4.89
CA HIS A 355 0.37 19.72 5.39
C HIS A 355 -1.16 19.55 5.46
N GLU A 356 -1.92 20.61 5.25
CA GLU A 356 -3.37 20.61 5.27
C GLU A 356 -3.96 20.79 3.87
N PHE A 357 -5.14 20.24 3.66
CA PHE A 357 -5.87 20.43 2.42
C PHE A 357 -7.38 20.46 2.66
N LEU A 358 -8.08 21.10 1.73
CA LEU A 358 -9.54 21.16 1.70
C LEU A 358 -10.09 20.20 0.66
N SER A 359 -11.17 19.53 1.04
CA SER A 359 -11.91 18.62 0.17
C SER A 359 -13.36 19.07 0.07
N GLY A 360 -13.82 19.39 -1.14
CA GLY A 360 -15.21 19.67 -1.42
C GLY A 360 -15.94 18.38 -1.74
N MET A 361 -16.90 18.03 -0.90
CA MET A 361 -17.60 16.74 -0.97
C MET A 361 -18.95 16.87 -1.67
N SER A 362 -19.54 15.73 -2.04
CA SER A 362 -20.92 15.66 -2.54
C SER A 362 -21.98 15.92 -1.47
N ASN A 363 -21.66 15.70 -0.19
CA ASN A 363 -22.58 15.89 0.94
C ASN A 363 -22.50 17.31 1.50
N ASN A 364 -22.49 18.33 0.64
CA ASN A 364 -22.50 19.75 0.98
C ASN A 364 -21.44 20.26 1.99
N LYS A 365 -20.58 19.36 2.49
CA LYS A 365 -19.54 19.67 3.45
C LYS A 365 -18.22 19.88 2.74
N ILE A 366 -17.50 20.90 3.17
CA ILE A 366 -16.08 21.02 2.90
C ILE A 366 -15.38 20.44 4.12
N LEU A 367 -14.41 19.57 3.90
CA LEU A 367 -13.66 18.92 4.97
C LEU A 367 -12.22 19.39 4.89
N GLN A 368 -11.68 19.81 6.03
CA GLN A 368 -10.27 20.12 6.19
C GLN A 368 -9.57 18.91 6.78
N TRP A 369 -8.45 18.55 6.15
CA TRP A 369 -7.67 17.39 6.50
C TRP A 369 -6.25 17.82 6.80
N ASP A 370 -5.67 17.25 7.86
CA ASP A 370 -4.23 17.27 8.07
C ASP A 370 -3.65 15.93 7.58
N THR A 371 -2.62 16.02 6.74
CA THR A 371 -1.90 14.86 6.21
C THR A 371 -1.01 14.18 7.24
N ARG A 372 -0.62 14.89 8.31
CA ARG A 372 0.22 14.40 9.41
C ARG A 372 -0.59 13.76 10.52
N ALA A 373 -1.84 14.16 10.68
CA ALA A 373 -2.74 13.57 11.65
C ALA A 373 -2.77 12.06 11.39
N ALA A 374 -2.18 11.30 12.32
CA ALA A 374 -2.26 9.87 12.30
C ALA A 374 -3.73 9.50 12.50
N ALA A 375 -4.20 8.53 11.73
CA ALA A 375 -5.52 7.97 11.92
C ALA A 375 -5.68 7.54 13.38
N SER A 376 -6.46 8.30 14.13
CA SER A 376 -6.72 8.05 15.53
C SER A 376 -7.42 6.70 15.66
N SER A 377 -6.98 5.89 16.62
CA SER A 377 -7.58 4.58 16.91
C SER A 377 -8.92 4.70 17.66
N SER A 378 -9.61 5.84 17.57
CA SER A 378 -10.79 6.20 18.37
C SER A 378 -12.13 5.74 17.77
N GLY A 379 -12.12 5.00 16.66
CA GLY A 379 -13.30 4.31 16.14
C GLY A 379 -13.46 2.93 16.79
N GLY A 380 -14.55 2.72 17.52
CA GLY A 380 -14.84 1.49 18.27
C GLY A 380 -14.71 0.18 17.48
N ASP A 381 -14.26 -0.85 18.20
CA ASP A 381 -14.29 -2.29 17.89
C ASP A 381 -14.44 -2.68 16.41
N GLY A 382 -13.43 -2.31 15.61
CA GLY A 382 -13.43 -2.54 14.16
C GLY A 382 -12.29 -1.77 13.49
N GLY A 383 -11.07 -2.31 13.59
CA GLY A 383 -9.81 -1.65 13.21
C GLY A 383 -9.67 -1.22 11.74
N ASP A 384 -10.29 -0.10 11.39
CA ASP A 384 -9.87 0.79 10.32
C ASP A 384 -9.33 2.06 10.99
N SER A 385 -8.07 2.39 10.71
CA SER A 385 -7.48 3.66 11.10
C SER A 385 -8.08 4.74 10.17
N VAL A 386 -9.23 5.29 10.57
CA VAL A 386 -9.90 6.37 9.83
C VAL A 386 -9.26 7.69 10.26
N ASN A 387 -8.62 8.40 9.33
CA ASN A 387 -8.25 9.79 9.59
C ASN A 387 -9.54 10.57 9.88
N GLU A 388 -9.55 11.30 10.98
CA GLU A 388 -10.64 12.21 11.31
C GLU A 388 -10.37 13.57 10.62
N PRO A 389 -11.39 14.21 10.00
CA PRO A 389 -11.22 15.55 9.47
C PRO A 389 -11.00 16.53 10.62
N VAL A 390 -10.09 17.49 10.43
CA VAL A 390 -9.76 18.51 11.43
C VAL A 390 -10.95 19.45 11.65
N GLN A 391 -11.61 19.84 10.56
CA GLN A 391 -12.70 20.79 10.57
C GLN A 391 -13.71 20.48 9.45
N ASP A 392 -15.00 20.72 9.71
CA ASP A 392 -16.04 20.70 8.71
C ASP A 392 -16.68 22.09 8.50
N TYR A 393 -17.01 22.38 7.24
CA TYR A 393 -17.75 23.57 6.82
C TYR A 393 -19.02 23.10 6.11
N ASP A 394 -20.18 23.32 6.70
CA ASP A 394 -21.42 22.61 6.35
C ASP A 394 -22.56 23.52 5.85
N HIS A 395 -22.30 24.82 5.64
CA HIS A 395 -23.37 25.76 5.29
C HIS A 395 -23.81 25.71 3.83
N HIS A 396 -23.13 24.93 2.98
CA HIS A 396 -23.64 24.67 1.63
C HIS A 396 -24.88 23.79 1.67
N LEU A 397 -25.76 23.90 0.66
CA LEU A 397 -26.97 23.09 0.56
C LEU A 397 -26.84 21.91 -0.40
N ALA A 398 -25.86 21.98 -1.32
CA ALA A 398 -25.62 20.99 -2.36
C ALA A 398 -24.13 20.67 -2.48
N ALA A 399 -23.77 19.78 -3.40
CA ALA A 399 -22.39 19.40 -3.67
C ALA A 399 -21.52 20.62 -3.98
N ILE A 400 -20.26 20.57 -3.51
CA ILE A 400 -19.27 21.62 -3.77
C ILE A 400 -18.59 21.34 -5.10
N ASN A 401 -18.60 22.33 -5.97
CA ASN A 401 -17.99 22.24 -7.31
C ASN A 401 -16.52 22.66 -7.28
N THR A 402 -16.23 23.78 -6.62
CA THR A 402 -14.87 24.32 -6.58
C THR A 402 -14.53 24.96 -5.24
N ILE A 403 -13.25 24.95 -4.93
CA ILE A 403 -12.64 25.66 -3.82
C ILE A 403 -11.46 26.45 -4.42
N THR A 404 -11.33 27.72 -4.09
CA THR A 404 -10.19 28.55 -4.48
C THR A 404 -9.71 29.37 -3.30
N PHE A 405 -8.44 29.24 -2.95
CA PHE A 405 -7.80 30.10 -1.97
C PHE A 405 -7.69 31.53 -2.51
N VAL A 406 -7.94 32.50 -1.63
CA VAL A 406 -8.07 33.92 -1.94
C VAL A 406 -7.47 34.72 -0.79
N ASP A 407 -7.08 35.97 -1.06
CA ASP A 407 -6.57 36.89 -0.04
C ASP A 407 -5.33 36.33 0.67
N GLU A 408 -4.32 35.97 -0.13
CA GLU A 408 -3.04 35.45 0.37
C GLU A 408 -3.21 34.19 1.25
N ASN A 409 -4.16 33.33 0.85
CA ASN A 409 -4.47 32.03 1.45
C ASN A 409 -5.12 32.09 2.83
N ARG A 410 -5.40 33.30 3.34
CA ARG A 410 -6.17 33.47 4.57
C ARG A 410 -7.63 33.07 4.42
N ARG A 411 -8.17 33.28 3.22
CA ARG A 411 -9.57 33.01 2.90
C ARG A 411 -9.67 32.02 1.76
N PHE A 412 -10.85 31.44 1.62
CA PHE A 412 -11.15 30.67 0.43
C PHE A 412 -12.60 30.91 0.00
N MET A 413 -12.78 30.91 -1.31
CA MET A 413 -14.08 31.04 -1.95
C MET A 413 -14.50 29.67 -2.46
N THR A 414 -15.78 29.37 -2.31
CA THR A 414 -16.34 28.08 -2.68
C THR A 414 -17.60 28.26 -3.47
N THR A 415 -17.81 27.34 -4.41
CA THR A 415 -19.02 27.28 -5.23
C THR A 415 -19.67 25.92 -5.09
N SER A 416 -20.98 25.91 -5.22
CA SER A 416 -21.81 24.73 -5.07
C SER A 416 -22.93 24.69 -6.09
N ASP A 417 -23.51 23.51 -6.24
CA ASP A 417 -24.66 23.27 -7.14
C ASP A 417 -25.93 24.01 -6.71
N ASP A 418 -25.99 24.52 -5.48
CA ASP A 418 -27.07 25.36 -4.97
C ASP A 418 -27.06 26.78 -5.55
N LYS A 419 -26.21 27.05 -6.55
CA LYS A 419 -26.04 28.36 -7.21
C LYS A 419 -25.68 29.43 -6.20
N SER A 420 -24.68 29.16 -5.37
CA SER A 420 -24.17 30.16 -4.44
C SER A 420 -22.64 30.20 -4.45
N VAL A 421 -22.14 31.36 -4.05
CA VAL A 421 -20.73 31.59 -3.75
C VAL A 421 -20.64 31.93 -2.28
N ARG A 422 -19.84 31.15 -1.55
CA ARG A 422 -19.56 31.37 -0.13
C ARG A 422 -18.09 31.66 0.08
N VAL A 423 -17.81 32.64 0.91
CA VAL A 423 -16.46 33.05 1.29
C VAL A 423 -16.25 32.70 2.75
N TRP A 424 -15.11 32.07 3.04
CA TRP A 424 -14.77 31.55 4.34
C TRP A 424 -13.43 32.13 4.78
N ASP A 425 -13.28 32.39 6.08
CA ASP A 425 -11.95 32.51 6.69
C ASP A 425 -11.44 31.09 6.94
N TYR A 426 -10.17 30.84 6.66
CA TYR A 426 -9.55 29.55 6.90
C TYR A 426 -9.59 29.21 8.40
N ASN A 427 -9.86 27.95 8.74
CA ASN A 427 -10.09 27.43 10.09
C ASN A 427 -11.37 27.90 10.79
N ILE A 428 -12.23 28.69 10.14
CA ILE A 428 -13.48 29.19 10.75
C ILE A 428 -14.68 28.63 9.96
N PRO A 429 -15.52 27.76 10.55
CA PRO A 429 -16.62 27.08 9.85
C PRO A 429 -17.84 27.97 9.59
N VAL A 430 -17.70 29.29 9.62
CA VAL A 430 -18.79 30.25 9.42
C VAL A 430 -18.47 31.09 8.18
N PRO A 431 -19.38 31.15 7.19
CA PRO A 431 -19.14 31.94 5.99
C PRO A 431 -19.26 33.43 6.30
N ILE A 432 -18.30 34.22 5.80
CA ILE A 432 -18.27 35.68 5.93
C ILE A 432 -19.27 36.33 4.98
N SER A 433 -19.33 35.80 3.76
CA SER A 433 -20.15 36.33 2.68
C SER A 433 -20.88 35.19 2.01
N TYR A 434 -22.16 35.43 1.76
CA TYR A 434 -23.04 34.56 1.00
C TYR A 434 -23.60 35.36 -0.16
N THR A 435 -23.43 34.85 -1.37
CA THR A 435 -24.01 35.45 -2.58
C THR A 435 -24.77 34.37 -3.32
N SER A 436 -26.09 34.52 -3.38
CA SER A 436 -26.97 33.76 -4.24
C SER A 436 -27.98 34.71 -4.85
N GLU A 437 -28.20 34.57 -6.16
CA GLU A 437 -29.17 35.37 -6.90
C GLU A 437 -30.04 34.41 -7.71
N PRO A 438 -31.36 34.66 -7.87
CA PRO A 438 -32.26 33.73 -8.55
C PRO A 438 -31.87 33.42 -10.01
N TRP A 439 -31.26 34.39 -10.70
CA TRP A 439 -30.78 34.25 -12.07
C TRP A 439 -29.39 33.61 -12.19
N MET A 440 -28.74 33.29 -11.06
CA MET A 440 -27.43 32.67 -11.09
C MET A 440 -27.53 31.20 -11.51
N TYR A 441 -26.52 30.77 -12.26
CA TYR A 441 -26.31 29.38 -12.64
C TYR A 441 -25.18 28.78 -11.79
N PRO A 442 -25.12 27.45 -11.64
CA PRO A 442 -24.04 26.83 -10.89
C PRO A 442 -22.70 27.18 -11.53
N LEU A 443 -21.74 27.53 -10.67
CA LEU A 443 -20.37 27.85 -11.07
C LEU A 443 -19.53 26.59 -10.93
N THR A 444 -19.08 26.04 -12.05
CA THR A 444 -18.54 24.66 -12.13
C THR A 444 -17.02 24.59 -12.03
N ARG A 445 -16.30 25.59 -12.57
CA ARG A 445 -14.84 25.70 -12.49
C ARG A 445 -14.40 27.12 -12.16
N ALA A 446 -13.19 27.24 -11.62
CA ALA A 446 -12.69 28.48 -11.04
C ALA A 446 -11.21 28.69 -11.35
N ALA A 447 -10.84 29.93 -11.63
CA ALA A 447 -9.48 30.35 -11.91
C ALA A 447 -9.17 31.64 -11.13
N LEU A 448 -8.12 31.61 -10.30
CA LEU A 448 -7.63 32.80 -9.61
C LEU A 448 -6.82 33.65 -10.59
N HIS A 449 -7.08 34.96 -10.62
CA HIS A 449 -6.27 35.89 -11.41
C HIS A 449 -4.93 36.14 -10.70
N PRO A 450 -3.78 36.19 -11.41
CA PRO A 450 -2.45 36.36 -10.80
C PRO A 450 -2.30 37.58 -9.87
N SER A 451 -3.05 38.65 -10.13
CA SER A 451 -3.11 39.82 -9.23
C SER A 451 -3.83 39.60 -7.90
N ASN A 452 -4.39 38.41 -7.66
CA ASN A 452 -5.17 38.01 -6.48
C ASN A 452 -6.41 38.89 -6.18
N LYS A 453 -6.78 39.78 -7.10
CA LYS A 453 -7.94 40.68 -6.94
C LYS A 453 -9.24 40.07 -7.43
N TYR A 454 -9.17 39.13 -8.37
CA TYR A 454 -10.33 38.59 -9.06
C TYR A 454 -10.27 37.08 -9.12
N VAL A 455 -11.43 36.44 -9.09
CA VAL A 455 -11.61 35.03 -9.43
C VAL A 455 -12.57 34.93 -10.59
N ALA A 456 -12.17 34.24 -11.65
CA ALA A 456 -13.02 33.93 -12.79
C ALA A 456 -13.68 32.58 -12.55
N TYR A 457 -15.00 32.52 -12.70
CA TYR A 457 -15.79 31.31 -12.58
C TYR A 457 -16.47 30.99 -13.89
N GLN A 458 -16.41 29.73 -14.29
CA GLN A 458 -17.20 29.22 -15.39
C GLN A 458 -18.64 29.00 -14.91
N SER A 459 -19.58 29.68 -15.54
CA SER A 459 -21.01 29.56 -15.27
C SER A 459 -21.67 28.60 -16.26
N GLY A 460 -22.72 27.91 -15.80
CA GLY A 460 -23.52 27.00 -16.63
C GLY A 460 -24.31 27.70 -17.76
N ASP A 461 -24.35 29.03 -17.80
CA ASP A 461 -25.04 29.83 -18.83
C ASP A 461 -24.14 30.25 -20.00
N ASN A 462 -23.09 29.47 -20.29
CA ASN A 462 -22.11 29.73 -21.37
C ASN A 462 -21.37 31.08 -21.21
N GLN A 463 -21.11 31.48 -19.96
CA GLN A 463 -20.38 32.70 -19.64
C GLN A 463 -19.30 32.42 -18.59
N VAL A 464 -18.21 33.16 -18.66
CA VAL A 464 -17.27 33.26 -17.54
C VAL A 464 -17.59 34.54 -16.78
N LEU A 465 -17.89 34.40 -15.49
CA LEU A 465 -18.25 35.49 -14.59
C LEU A 465 -17.08 35.78 -13.65
N VAL A 466 -16.79 37.07 -13.43
CA VAL A 466 -15.69 37.47 -12.55
C VAL A 466 -16.22 37.99 -11.22
N TYR A 467 -15.67 37.48 -10.12
CA TYR A 467 -15.94 37.94 -8.77
C TYR A 467 -14.72 38.67 -8.20
N SER A 468 -14.97 39.67 -7.37
CA SER A 468 -13.92 40.33 -6.57
C SER A 468 -13.48 39.39 -5.45
N ALA A 469 -12.17 39.24 -5.29
CA ALA A 469 -11.55 38.31 -4.34
C ALA A 469 -11.09 39.02 -3.05
N ARG A 470 -10.83 40.34 -3.08
CA ARG A 470 -10.39 41.11 -1.90
C ARG A 470 -11.49 41.98 -1.28
N ASP A 471 -12.27 42.65 -2.13
CA ASP A 471 -13.24 43.66 -1.68
C ASP A 471 -14.67 43.18 -1.90
N LYS A 472 -15.50 43.23 -0.83
CA LYS A 472 -16.95 42.97 -0.79
C LYS A 472 -17.48 41.67 -1.42
N TYR A 473 -16.63 40.86 -2.04
CA TYR A 473 -16.95 39.58 -2.67
C TYR A 473 -18.11 39.63 -3.68
N ARG A 474 -18.27 40.77 -4.37
CA ARG A 474 -19.34 40.96 -5.35
C ARG A 474 -18.89 40.63 -6.77
N GLN A 475 -19.86 40.21 -7.57
CA GLN A 475 -19.68 40.00 -9.01
C GLN A 475 -19.34 41.33 -9.72
N ASN A 476 -18.32 41.30 -10.57
CA ASN A 476 -17.98 42.41 -11.44
C ASN A 476 -18.80 42.35 -12.74
N ARG A 477 -19.90 43.10 -12.79
CA ARG A 477 -20.82 43.12 -13.95
C ARG A 477 -20.18 43.64 -15.25
N LYS A 478 -19.03 44.32 -15.19
CA LYS A 478 -18.31 44.80 -16.38
C LYS A 478 -17.44 43.72 -17.04
N LYS A 479 -17.09 42.67 -16.29
CA LYS A 479 -16.23 41.57 -16.75
C LYS A 479 -17.07 40.30 -16.87
N ALA A 480 -17.60 40.09 -18.08
CA ALA A 480 -18.30 38.86 -18.46
C ALA A 480 -17.78 38.43 -19.82
N PHE A 481 -17.32 37.20 -19.93
CA PHE A 481 -16.80 36.64 -21.18
C PHE A 481 -17.84 35.71 -21.78
N LYS A 482 -18.23 35.97 -23.03
CA LYS A 482 -19.26 35.21 -23.76
C LYS A 482 -18.73 34.82 -25.14
N GLY A 483 -19.11 33.65 -25.64
CA GLY A 483 -18.75 33.19 -26.99
C GLY A 483 -18.23 31.75 -27.07
N HIS A 484 -17.97 31.12 -25.91
CA HIS A 484 -17.76 29.68 -25.79
C HIS A 484 -19.06 28.95 -25.45
N ASN A 485 -19.13 27.65 -25.74
CA ASN A 485 -20.25 26.81 -25.33
C ASN A 485 -19.81 25.86 -24.21
N ASN A 486 -20.61 25.82 -23.15
CA ASN A 486 -20.36 25.09 -21.91
C ASN A 486 -21.54 24.16 -21.53
N ALA A 487 -22.41 23.86 -22.49
CA ALA A 487 -23.68 23.18 -22.22
C ALA A 487 -23.50 21.86 -21.44
N GLY A 488 -23.82 21.90 -20.14
CA GLY A 488 -23.90 20.73 -19.26
C GLY A 488 -22.56 20.11 -18.83
N THR A 489 -21.42 20.68 -19.19
CA THR A 489 -20.09 20.14 -18.85
C THR A 489 -19.33 21.07 -17.91
N ALA A 490 -18.43 20.51 -17.09
CA ALA A 490 -17.51 21.30 -16.28
C ALA A 490 -16.25 21.62 -17.09
N ILE A 491 -16.32 22.68 -17.90
CA ILE A 491 -15.16 23.18 -18.65
C ILE A 491 -14.28 24.03 -17.75
N ASP A 492 -12.98 23.74 -17.77
CA ASP A 492 -11.97 24.48 -17.03
C ASP A 492 -11.68 25.85 -17.65
N VAL A 493 -11.28 26.77 -16.78
CA VAL A 493 -10.90 28.13 -17.15
C VAL A 493 -9.51 28.36 -16.58
N ALA A 494 -8.64 28.97 -17.38
CA ALA A 494 -7.31 29.34 -16.94
C ALA A 494 -6.98 30.76 -17.39
N ILE A 495 -6.27 31.48 -16.54
CA ILE A 495 -5.80 32.84 -16.81
C ILE A 495 -4.30 32.75 -17.09
N SER A 496 -3.81 33.54 -18.05
CA SER A 496 -2.38 33.61 -18.34
C SER A 496 -1.60 34.10 -17.10
N PRO A 497 -0.34 33.68 -16.92
CA PRO A 497 0.52 34.10 -15.81
C PRO A 497 0.62 35.63 -15.62
N ASP A 498 0.58 36.39 -16.71
CA ASP A 498 0.57 37.86 -16.68
C ASP A 498 -0.82 38.49 -16.43
N GLY A 499 -1.89 37.69 -16.46
CA GLY A 499 -3.28 38.13 -16.31
C GLY A 499 -3.88 38.83 -17.54
N GLN A 500 -3.22 38.82 -18.70
CA GLN A 500 -3.72 39.46 -19.92
C GLN A 500 -4.83 38.68 -20.60
N PHE A 501 -4.72 37.35 -20.63
CA PHE A 501 -5.64 36.48 -21.36
C PHE A 501 -6.37 35.51 -20.44
N LEU A 502 -7.61 35.23 -20.82
CA LEU A 502 -8.40 34.15 -20.25
C LEU A 502 -8.63 33.10 -21.32
N ALA A 503 -8.32 31.85 -21.00
CA ALA A 503 -8.58 30.70 -21.85
C ALA A 503 -9.70 29.87 -21.25
N SER A 504 -10.67 29.49 -22.09
CA SER A 504 -11.73 28.55 -21.75
C SER A 504 -11.79 27.47 -22.82
N GLY A 505 -12.05 26.24 -22.41
CA GLY A 505 -12.46 25.20 -23.36
C GLY A 505 -13.86 25.47 -23.92
N ASP A 506 -14.26 24.62 -24.86
CA ASP A 506 -15.58 24.60 -25.49
C ASP A 506 -16.01 23.13 -25.66
N THR A 507 -17.30 22.87 -25.50
CA THR A 507 -17.92 21.57 -25.80
C THR A 507 -17.71 21.12 -27.25
N SER A 508 -17.54 22.06 -28.19
CA SER A 508 -17.36 21.77 -29.61
C SER A 508 -15.90 21.51 -30.02
N GLY A 509 -14.99 21.30 -29.07
CA GLY A 509 -13.58 21.01 -29.35
C GLY A 509 -12.70 22.22 -29.61
N TYR A 510 -13.16 23.41 -29.22
CA TYR A 510 -12.40 24.64 -29.36
C TYR A 510 -11.82 25.09 -28.02
N VAL A 511 -10.76 25.88 -28.09
CA VAL A 511 -10.26 26.70 -26.99
C VAL A 511 -10.47 28.15 -27.39
N CYS A 512 -11.23 28.86 -26.56
CA CYS A 512 -11.55 30.26 -26.75
C CYS A 512 -10.64 31.10 -25.86
N PHE A 513 -9.89 32.00 -26.49
CA PHE A 513 -9.05 32.98 -25.81
C PHE A 513 -9.76 34.33 -25.78
N PHE A 514 -9.79 34.94 -24.61
CA PHE A 514 -10.39 36.24 -24.37
C PHE A 514 -9.34 37.21 -23.84
N ASP A 515 -9.41 38.47 -24.26
CA ASP A 515 -8.63 39.53 -23.62
C ASP A 515 -9.31 39.95 -22.32
N TRP A 516 -8.57 39.87 -21.21
CA TRP A 516 -9.07 40.18 -19.87
C TRP A 516 -9.49 41.65 -19.74
N LYS A 517 -8.84 42.58 -20.45
CA LYS A 517 -9.13 44.01 -20.35
C LYS A 517 -10.41 44.37 -21.11
N THR A 518 -10.54 43.96 -22.37
CA THR A 518 -11.70 44.30 -23.21
C THR A 518 -12.88 43.33 -23.06
N CYS A 519 -12.66 42.16 -22.45
CA CYS A 519 -13.64 41.06 -22.34
C CYS A 519 -14.13 40.51 -23.69
N LYS A 520 -13.43 40.83 -24.79
CA LYS A 520 -13.76 40.33 -26.12
C LYS A 520 -13.00 39.03 -26.38
N MET A 521 -13.63 38.15 -27.14
CA MET A 521 -12.96 36.97 -27.67
C MET A 521 -11.91 37.42 -28.69
N TYR A 522 -10.67 37.01 -28.48
CA TYR A 522 -9.54 37.36 -29.33
C TYR A 522 -9.36 36.33 -30.44
N GLU A 523 -9.22 35.05 -30.06
CA GLU A 523 -8.97 33.95 -30.99
C GLU A 523 -9.71 32.69 -30.52
N LYS A 524 -10.12 31.87 -31.49
CA LYS A 524 -10.77 30.58 -31.26
C LYS A 524 -9.98 29.52 -32.00
N LEU A 525 -9.32 28.65 -31.24
CA LEU A 525 -8.44 27.62 -31.77
C LEU A 525 -9.15 26.26 -31.71
N LYS A 526 -9.16 25.51 -32.81
CA LYS A 526 -9.75 24.16 -32.84
C LYS A 526 -8.75 23.16 -32.29
N ALA A 527 -8.89 22.83 -31.01
CA ALA A 527 -7.98 21.92 -30.35
C ALA A 527 -8.30 20.46 -30.67
N ASP A 528 -9.59 20.13 -30.84
CA ASP A 528 -10.04 18.79 -31.15
C ASP A 528 -10.80 18.70 -32.49
N PRO A 529 -10.17 18.18 -33.56
CA PRO A 529 -10.80 18.08 -34.87
C PRO A 529 -12.03 17.16 -34.90
N THR A 530 -12.04 16.12 -34.05
CA THR A 530 -13.08 15.07 -34.00
C THR A 530 -14.37 15.51 -33.31
N GLY A 531 -14.37 16.67 -32.63
CA GLY A 531 -15.55 17.25 -31.98
C GLY A 531 -15.78 16.79 -30.54
N GLY A 532 -14.76 16.29 -29.83
CA GLY A 532 -14.80 16.07 -28.39
C GLY A 532 -14.73 17.37 -27.59
N SER A 533 -15.26 17.38 -26.36
CA SER A 533 -15.19 18.58 -25.51
C SER A 533 -13.78 18.75 -24.93
N VAL A 534 -13.29 19.98 -24.92
CA VAL A 534 -12.05 20.33 -24.22
C VAL A 534 -12.41 20.71 -22.79
N ASN A 535 -12.17 19.77 -21.87
CA ASN A 535 -12.57 19.94 -20.48
C ASN A 535 -11.51 20.68 -19.67
N HIS A 536 -10.22 20.54 -20.01
CA HIS A 536 -9.13 21.16 -19.27
C HIS A 536 -8.28 22.04 -20.16
N VAL A 537 -7.93 23.22 -19.65
CA VAL A 537 -7.02 24.17 -20.28
C VAL A 537 -6.14 24.73 -19.18
N VAL A 538 -4.82 24.67 -19.36
CA VAL A 538 -3.85 25.16 -18.37
C VAL A 538 -2.74 25.92 -19.10
N TRP A 539 -2.44 27.13 -18.64
CA TRP A 539 -1.30 27.91 -19.12
C TRP A 539 -0.01 27.44 -18.47
N HIS A 540 1.07 27.40 -19.24
CA HIS A 540 2.40 27.18 -18.67
C HIS A 540 2.80 28.38 -17.78
N PRO A 541 3.25 28.17 -16.54
CA PRO A 541 3.50 29.27 -15.59
C PRO A 541 4.67 30.19 -15.98
N GLN A 542 5.69 29.64 -16.63
CA GLN A 542 6.97 30.32 -16.91
C GLN A 542 7.17 30.70 -18.37
N GLU A 543 6.28 30.27 -19.27
CA GLU A 543 6.48 30.49 -20.70
C GLU A 543 5.41 31.39 -21.29
N THR A 544 5.77 32.01 -22.40
CA THR A 544 4.97 33.06 -23.05
C THR A 544 3.68 32.51 -23.66
N SER A 545 3.78 31.43 -24.44
CA SER A 545 2.72 30.99 -25.35
C SER A 545 2.24 29.57 -25.11
N LYS A 546 2.94 28.79 -24.26
CA LYS A 546 2.57 27.40 -24.05
C LYS A 546 1.27 27.22 -23.29
N VAL A 547 0.33 26.51 -23.92
CA VAL A 547 -0.95 26.11 -23.33
C VAL A 547 -1.12 24.61 -23.50
N VAL A 548 -1.52 23.95 -22.42
CA VAL A 548 -1.88 22.54 -22.45
C VAL A 548 -3.39 22.40 -22.39
N THR A 549 -3.92 21.55 -23.26
CA THR A 549 -5.35 21.27 -23.34
C THR A 549 -5.59 19.78 -23.26
N ALA A 550 -6.63 19.36 -22.55
CA ALA A 550 -7.06 17.96 -22.52
C ALA A 550 -8.58 17.85 -22.70
N GLY A 551 -9.02 16.79 -23.37
CA GLY A 551 -10.41 16.59 -23.73
C GLY A 551 -10.97 15.22 -23.39
N THR A 552 -12.19 14.98 -23.84
CA THR A 552 -12.94 13.73 -23.61
C THR A 552 -12.35 12.50 -24.29
N HIS A 553 -11.55 12.67 -25.33
CA HIS A 553 -10.93 11.55 -26.04
C HIS A 553 -9.62 11.05 -25.40
N GLY A 554 -9.16 11.71 -24.32
CA GLY A 554 -7.96 11.30 -23.60
C GLY A 554 -6.65 11.89 -24.11
N ASP A 555 -6.69 12.55 -25.27
CA ASP A 555 -5.52 13.22 -25.84
C ASP A 555 -5.21 14.50 -25.06
N ILE A 556 -3.95 14.64 -24.66
CA ILE A 556 -3.41 15.88 -24.11
C ILE A 556 -2.58 16.54 -25.21
N LYS A 557 -2.83 17.82 -25.47
CA LYS A 557 -2.22 18.58 -26.57
C LYS A 557 -1.48 19.79 -26.01
N LEU A 558 -0.24 19.98 -26.45
CA LEU A 558 0.59 21.14 -26.15
C LEU A 558 0.57 22.10 -27.33
N TRP A 559 0.21 23.35 -27.07
CA TRP A 559 0.15 24.43 -28.04
C TRP A 559 1.22 25.47 -27.75
N ASP A 560 1.79 26.08 -28.78
CA ASP A 560 2.75 27.19 -28.73
C ASP A 560 2.56 28.18 -29.90
#